data_AF-A0A354ZCM0-F1
#
_entry.id   AF-A0A354ZCM0-F1
#
_cell.length_a   1.000
_cell.length_b   1.000
_cell.length_c   1.000
_cell.angle_alpha   90.00
_cell.angle_beta   90.00
_cell.angle_gamma   90.00
#
_symmetry.space_group_name_H-M   'P 1'
#
loop_
_entity.id
_entity.type
_entity.pdbx_description
1 polymer ?
#
loop_
_entity_poly.entity_id
_entity_poly.type
_entity_poly.pdbx_seq_one_letter_code
_entity_poly.pdbx_strand_id
1 'polypeptide(L)'
;MDSKNYLDLVRHMYAHPKLYGFFNKDELSDALHHFHGRIEGILERADKESRTREAYLLSSMRFVAKSMHRRNSSTNLWQNAYLLSYASEDFLSEALADAFMEEDTSDTTADAPSIISLNPQIFLKKLNPERKRFLYLVIKCAWEIDEEILKKCSSTLGMPEQYLFSLVELARRRTEGERKRVCALDSKLNSTWIRLRVLELRLESSLLPNEKECVARSLERCRQRYVRLLEKRRRRRSLVSNELISELLGVPKGSVDSGLYYLRKNLDSGRALAVYRKLG
;
A
#
# COMPACT_ATOMS: atom_id res chain seq x y z
N MET A 1 40.82 11.59 -3.76
CA MET A 1 39.45 12.09 -3.50
C MET A 1 39.55 13.24 -2.51
N ASP A 2 38.88 14.35 -2.77
CA ASP A 2 38.84 15.47 -1.83
C ASP A 2 37.99 15.09 -0.62
N SER A 3 38.64 14.57 0.42
CA SER A 3 38.07 14.30 1.75
C SER A 3 37.23 15.48 2.28
N LYS A 4 37.54 16.69 1.82
CA LYS A 4 36.83 17.93 2.07
C LYS A 4 35.38 17.93 1.55
N ASN A 5 35.11 17.45 0.33
CA ASN A 5 33.76 17.42 -0.27
C ASN A 5 32.83 16.45 0.46
N TYR A 6 33.35 15.30 0.89
CA TYR A 6 32.59 14.34 1.68
C TYR A 6 32.23 14.91 3.06
N LEU A 7 33.21 15.51 3.75
CA LEU A 7 33.01 16.14 5.05
C LEU A 7 32.02 17.31 5.00
N ASP A 8 32.06 18.12 3.95
CA ASP A 8 31.13 19.24 3.78
C ASP A 8 29.70 18.75 3.53
N LEU A 9 29.51 17.71 2.70
CA LEU A 9 28.19 17.07 2.53
C LEU A 9 27.67 16.52 3.86
N VAL A 10 28.49 15.77 4.60
CA VAL A 10 28.11 15.18 5.89
C VAL A 10 27.71 16.27 6.89
N ARG A 11 28.46 17.37 6.96
CA ARG A 11 28.12 18.52 7.82
C ARG A 11 26.77 19.13 7.46
N HIS A 12 26.49 19.32 6.17
CA HIS A 12 25.18 19.82 5.70
C HIS A 12 24.04 18.85 6.02
N MET A 13 24.27 17.55 5.91
CA MET A 13 23.28 16.52 6.24
C MET A 13 22.97 16.49 7.75
N TYR A 14 23.97 16.60 8.62
CA TYR A 14 23.75 16.66 10.06
C TYR A 14 23.08 17.97 10.52
N ALA A 15 23.31 19.07 9.80
CA ALA A 15 22.63 20.34 10.05
C ALA A 15 21.14 20.27 9.63
N HIS A 16 20.82 19.57 8.53
CA HIS A 16 19.46 19.48 8.01
C HIS A 16 19.04 18.05 7.58
N PRO A 17 18.89 17.08 8.51
CA PRO A 17 18.63 15.68 8.17
C PRO A 17 17.35 15.46 7.36
N LYS A 18 16.30 16.23 7.69
CA LYS A 18 14.98 16.14 7.04
C LYS A 18 15.00 16.53 5.57
N LEU A 19 15.88 17.45 5.14
CA LEU A 19 15.96 17.87 3.74
C LEU A 19 16.38 16.71 2.82
N TYR A 20 17.24 15.85 3.35
CA TYR A 20 17.77 14.65 2.68
C TYR A 20 16.91 13.40 2.93
N GLY A 21 15.81 13.53 3.67
CA GLY A 21 14.83 12.46 3.88
C GLY A 21 15.09 11.56 5.08
N PHE A 22 15.99 11.92 6.01
CA PHE A 22 16.23 11.20 7.26
C PHE A 22 15.38 11.77 8.39
N PHE A 23 14.94 10.92 9.33
CA PHE A 23 14.09 11.32 10.45
C PHE A 23 14.87 11.96 11.59
N ASN A 24 16.04 11.40 11.91
CA ASN A 24 16.90 11.86 13.00
C ASN A 24 18.41 11.74 12.64
N LYS A 25 19.27 12.24 13.54
CA LYS A 25 20.73 12.24 13.34
C LYS A 25 21.35 10.85 13.49
N ASP A 26 20.74 9.97 14.28
CA ASP A 26 21.24 8.62 14.52
C ASP A 26 21.08 7.75 13.27
N GLU A 27 19.91 7.85 12.63
CA GLU A 27 19.62 7.19 11.35
C GLU A 27 20.53 7.68 10.23
N LEU A 28 20.87 8.97 10.23
CA LEU A 28 21.88 9.52 9.33
C LEU A 28 23.25 8.88 9.58
N SER A 29 23.65 8.73 10.86
CA SER A 29 24.92 8.09 11.23
C SER A 29 25.00 6.65 10.72
N ASP A 30 23.91 5.88 10.92
CA ASP A 30 23.82 4.50 10.44
C ASP A 30 23.85 4.42 8.91
N ALA A 31 23.22 5.39 8.23
CA ALA A 31 23.22 5.48 6.77
C ALA A 31 24.62 5.75 6.22
N LEU A 32 25.37 6.68 6.83
CA LEU A 32 26.74 7.01 6.45
C LEU A 32 27.68 5.81 6.63
N HIS A 33 27.49 5.03 7.69
CA HIS A 33 28.25 3.81 7.93
C HIS A 33 27.91 2.71 6.90
N HIS A 34 26.62 2.42 6.69
CA HIS A 34 26.17 1.31 5.85
C HIS A 34 26.30 1.57 4.35
N PHE A 35 26.15 2.82 3.92
CA PHE A 35 26.14 3.19 2.50
C PHE A 35 27.37 4.00 2.08
N HIS A 36 28.45 3.96 2.87
CA HIS A 36 29.69 4.71 2.62
C HIS A 36 30.17 4.64 1.16
N GLY A 37 30.45 3.43 0.66
CA GLY A 37 30.96 3.25 -0.72
C GLY A 37 29.96 3.67 -1.82
N ARG A 38 28.65 3.64 -1.52
CA ARG A 38 27.63 4.13 -2.44
C ARG A 38 27.59 5.66 -2.46
N ILE A 39 27.77 6.30 -1.31
CA ILE A 39 27.81 7.76 -1.18
C ILE A 39 29.06 8.32 -1.88
N GLU A 40 30.20 7.65 -1.75
CA GLU A 40 31.42 7.99 -2.51
C GLU A 40 31.16 7.93 -4.02
N GLY A 41 30.56 6.85 -4.52
CA GLY A 41 30.22 6.73 -5.94
C GLY A 41 29.14 7.72 -6.42
N ILE A 42 28.34 8.29 -5.51
CA ILE A 42 27.39 9.37 -5.82
C ILE A 42 28.13 10.70 -5.91
N LEU A 43 29.08 10.97 -5.01
CA LEU A 43 29.91 12.17 -5.04
C LEU A 43 30.77 12.25 -6.31
N GLU A 44 31.41 11.14 -6.70
CA GLU A 44 32.19 11.07 -7.94
C GLU A 44 31.35 11.35 -9.19
N ARG A 45 30.08 10.94 -9.18
CA ARG A 45 29.13 11.22 -10.27
C ARG A 45 28.64 12.66 -10.24
N ALA A 46 28.37 13.17 -9.06
CA ALA A 46 27.96 14.57 -8.86
C ALA A 46 29.05 15.55 -9.33
N ASP A 47 30.32 15.21 -9.15
CA ASP A 47 31.45 16.02 -9.61
C ASP A 47 31.60 16.03 -11.14
N LYS A 48 31.08 15.01 -11.84
CA LYS A 48 31.03 14.96 -13.31
C LYS A 48 29.84 15.72 -13.89
N GLU A 49 28.81 15.98 -13.07
CA GLU A 49 27.51 16.53 -13.50
C GLU A 49 27.40 18.00 -13.08
N SER A 50 28.08 18.88 -13.82
CA SER A 50 28.45 20.23 -13.37
C SER A 50 27.31 21.25 -13.25
N ARG A 51 26.11 21.01 -13.81
CA ARG A 51 25.04 22.03 -13.86
C ARG A 51 24.00 21.94 -12.73
N THR A 52 23.88 20.80 -12.04
CA THR A 52 22.88 20.62 -10.95
C THR A 52 23.39 19.68 -9.84
N ARG A 53 24.66 19.84 -9.44
CA ARG A 53 25.33 19.01 -8.43
C ARG A 53 24.51 18.88 -7.14
N GLU A 54 24.00 19.99 -6.62
CA GLU A 54 23.23 20.02 -5.35
C GLU A 54 21.89 19.27 -5.46
N ALA A 55 21.14 19.47 -6.54
CA ALA A 55 19.86 18.79 -6.77
C ALA A 55 20.06 17.28 -6.97
N TYR A 56 21.15 16.88 -7.63
CA TYR A 56 21.54 15.49 -7.79
C TYR A 56 21.90 14.83 -6.46
N LEU A 57 22.71 15.50 -5.63
CA LEU A 57 23.07 15.01 -4.30
C LEU A 57 21.85 14.88 -3.40
N LEU A 58 20.98 15.90 -3.38
CA LEU A 58 19.75 15.88 -2.58
C LEU A 58 18.82 14.72 -2.99
N SER A 59 18.61 14.53 -4.29
CA SER A 59 17.77 13.43 -4.81
C SER A 59 18.39 12.07 -4.51
N SER A 60 19.69 11.93 -4.72
CA SER A 60 20.43 10.68 -4.50
C SER A 60 20.45 10.28 -3.02
N MET A 61 20.65 11.25 -2.12
CA MET A 61 20.61 11.01 -0.68
C MET A 61 19.19 10.65 -0.20
N ARG A 62 18.13 11.19 -0.79
CA ARG A 62 16.75 10.73 -0.51
C ARG A 62 16.52 9.27 -0.90
N PHE A 63 17.16 8.78 -1.96
CA PHE A 63 17.14 7.35 -2.29
C PHE A 63 17.94 6.50 -1.32
N VAL A 64 19.03 7.03 -0.75
CA VAL A 64 19.78 6.38 0.34
C VAL A 64 18.92 6.32 1.60
N ALA A 65 18.30 7.43 1.99
CA ALA A 65 17.36 7.49 3.10
C ALA A 65 16.19 6.52 2.90
N LYS A 66 15.56 6.49 1.72
CA LYS A 66 14.51 5.51 1.38
C LYS A 66 14.99 4.05 1.47
N SER A 67 16.25 3.79 1.11
CA SER A 67 16.86 2.46 1.22
C SER A 67 17.10 2.08 2.69
N MET A 68 17.52 3.04 3.52
CA MET A 68 17.62 2.89 4.97
C MET A 68 16.25 2.66 5.58
N HIS A 69 15.24 3.47 5.27
CA HIS A 69 13.86 3.28 5.74
C HIS A 69 13.35 1.89 5.43
N ARG A 70 13.54 1.39 4.22
CA ARG A 70 13.14 0.03 3.85
C ARG A 70 13.89 -1.05 4.64
N ARG A 71 15.20 -0.85 4.86
CA ARG A 71 16.04 -1.76 5.64
C ARG A 71 15.63 -1.74 7.11
N ASN A 72 15.52 -0.57 7.70
CA ASN A 72 15.06 -0.34 9.06
C ASN A 72 13.63 -0.83 9.25
N SER A 73 12.70 -0.66 8.32
CA SER A 73 11.36 -1.27 8.42
C SER A 73 11.42 -2.80 8.45
N SER A 74 12.30 -3.42 7.68
CA SER A 74 12.47 -4.88 7.68
C SER A 74 13.16 -5.36 8.96
N THR A 75 14.23 -4.70 9.39
CA THR A 75 14.97 -5.03 10.63
C THR A 75 14.15 -4.73 11.88
N ASN A 76 13.43 -3.61 11.91
CA ASN A 76 12.46 -3.27 12.95
C ASN A 76 11.34 -4.30 12.99
N LEU A 77 10.88 -4.88 11.87
CA LEU A 77 9.89 -5.96 11.93
C LEU A 77 10.42 -7.20 12.67
N TRP A 78 11.66 -7.61 12.41
CA TRP A 78 12.28 -8.75 13.10
C TRP A 78 12.64 -8.44 14.55
N GLN A 79 13.23 -7.27 14.82
CA GLN A 79 13.57 -6.81 16.17
C GLN A 79 12.32 -6.55 17.00
N ASN A 80 11.30 -5.91 16.44
CA ASN A 80 10.01 -5.76 17.10
C ASN A 80 9.36 -7.12 17.29
N ALA A 81 9.37 -8.04 16.32
CA ALA A 81 8.82 -9.39 16.54
C ALA A 81 9.55 -10.16 17.65
N TYR A 82 10.88 -10.01 17.75
CA TYR A 82 11.68 -10.57 18.83
C TYR A 82 11.34 -9.92 20.17
N LEU A 83 11.34 -8.58 20.28
CA LEU A 83 10.96 -7.83 21.48
C LEU A 83 9.51 -8.13 21.92
N LEU A 84 8.57 -8.17 20.97
CA LEU A 84 7.16 -8.51 21.21
C LEU A 84 6.98 -9.97 21.62
N SER A 85 7.92 -10.88 21.33
CA SER A 85 7.91 -12.26 21.82
C SER A 85 8.15 -12.36 23.33
N TYR A 86 8.79 -11.34 23.93
CA TYR A 86 9.01 -11.22 25.36
C TYR A 86 7.98 -10.32 26.06
N ALA A 87 7.19 -9.54 25.32
CA ALA A 87 6.14 -8.71 25.88
C ALA A 87 4.98 -9.57 26.45
N SER A 88 4.47 -9.18 27.62
CA SER A 88 3.31 -9.82 28.25
C SER A 88 2.07 -9.68 27.36
N GLU A 89 1.18 -10.66 27.41
CA GLU A 89 0.02 -10.71 26.51
C GLU A 89 -0.98 -9.57 26.71
N ASP A 90 -1.06 -9.03 27.92
CA ASP A 90 -1.92 -7.88 28.24
C ASP A 90 -1.47 -6.62 27.48
N PHE A 91 -0.14 -6.42 27.35
CA PHE A 91 0.43 -5.29 26.60
C PHE A 91 0.14 -5.37 25.09
N LEU A 92 -0.10 -6.57 24.55
CA LEU A 92 -0.26 -6.84 23.12
C LEU A 92 -1.72 -6.85 22.65
N SER A 93 -2.67 -6.92 23.59
CA SER A 93 -4.11 -6.85 23.30
C SER A 93 -4.55 -5.39 23.06
N GLU A 94 -3.90 -4.45 23.74
CA GLU A 94 -4.28 -3.03 23.78
C GLU A 94 -3.38 -2.14 22.90
N ALA A 95 -2.04 -2.33 22.93
CA ALA A 95 -1.13 -1.33 22.34
C ALA A 95 -0.85 -1.46 20.82
N LEU A 96 -1.02 -2.64 20.22
CA LEU A 96 -0.63 -2.85 18.81
C LEU A 96 -1.67 -2.38 17.78
N ALA A 97 -2.88 -2.03 18.21
CA ALA A 97 -3.86 -1.42 17.32
C ALA A 97 -3.59 0.08 17.13
N ASP A 98 -3.05 0.74 18.17
CA ASP A 98 -3.06 2.20 18.27
C ASP A 98 -1.65 2.83 18.20
N ALA A 99 -0.59 2.13 18.59
CA ALA A 99 0.77 2.72 18.61
C ALA A 99 1.40 2.95 17.21
N PHE A 100 0.83 2.37 16.14
CA PHE A 100 1.30 2.55 14.75
C PHE A 100 0.31 3.31 13.87
N MET A 101 -0.81 3.72 14.43
CA MET A 101 -1.81 4.53 13.76
C MET A 101 -1.85 5.82 14.56
N GLU A 102 -1.04 6.81 14.18
CA GLU A 102 -1.40 8.19 14.52
C GLU A 102 -2.85 8.35 14.05
N GLU A 103 -3.75 8.38 15.03
CA GLU A 103 -5.13 8.80 14.85
C GLU A 103 -5.07 10.28 14.46
N ASP A 104 -4.87 10.53 13.17
CA ASP A 104 -5.46 11.70 12.52
C ASP A 104 -6.98 11.49 12.54
N THR A 105 -7.56 11.65 13.73
CA THR A 105 -8.97 11.94 13.97
C THR A 105 -9.25 13.38 13.56
N SER A 106 -8.84 13.73 12.33
CA SER A 106 -9.48 14.80 11.59
C SER A 106 -10.43 14.13 10.60
N ASP A 107 -11.59 13.71 11.11
CA ASP A 107 -12.82 13.67 10.31
C ASP A 107 -13.11 15.11 9.87
N THR A 108 -12.34 15.60 8.91
CA THR A 108 -12.73 16.71 8.09
C THR A 108 -13.32 16.09 6.85
N THR A 109 -14.63 15.87 6.90
CA THR A 109 -15.49 15.82 5.72
C THR A 109 -15.42 17.17 5.00
N ALA A 110 -14.25 17.48 4.43
CA ALA A 110 -14.12 18.54 3.47
C ALA A 110 -14.70 17.99 2.16
N ASP A 111 -15.99 18.29 1.96
CA ASP A 111 -16.62 18.35 0.65
C ASP A 111 -15.79 19.30 -0.24
N ALA A 112 -14.70 18.78 -0.79
CA ALA A 112 -14.00 19.42 -1.89
C ALA A 112 -14.92 19.31 -3.11
N PRO A 113 -15.22 20.43 -3.80
CA PRO A 113 -16.19 20.47 -4.87
C PRO A 113 -15.83 19.45 -5.95
N SER A 114 -16.82 18.66 -6.30
CA SER A 114 -16.84 17.66 -7.36
C SER A 114 -16.13 18.16 -8.62
N ILE A 115 -14.93 17.66 -8.91
CA ILE A 115 -14.20 17.95 -10.16
C ILE A 115 -14.96 17.39 -11.40
N ILE A 116 -16.02 16.61 -11.18
CA ILE A 116 -16.86 16.06 -12.24
C ILE A 116 -17.97 17.07 -12.58
N SER A 117 -17.68 18.01 -13.48
CA SER A 117 -18.68 18.95 -14.03
C SER A 117 -19.68 18.33 -15.01
N LEU A 118 -19.55 17.03 -15.32
CA LEU A 118 -20.34 16.32 -16.31
C LEU A 118 -21.13 15.17 -15.67
N ASN A 119 -22.44 15.15 -15.89
CA ASN A 119 -23.29 14.07 -15.39
C ASN A 119 -22.92 12.72 -16.06
N PRO A 120 -22.60 11.66 -15.31
CA PRO A 120 -22.23 10.35 -15.86
C PRO A 120 -23.28 9.73 -16.79
N GLN A 121 -24.55 10.13 -16.65
CA GLN A 121 -25.64 9.73 -17.54
C GLN A 121 -25.38 10.09 -19.01
N ILE A 122 -24.65 11.19 -19.30
CA ILE A 122 -24.40 11.65 -20.67
C ILE A 122 -23.57 10.63 -21.44
N PHE A 123 -22.54 10.07 -20.80
CA PHE A 123 -21.69 9.04 -21.39
C PHE A 123 -22.38 7.68 -21.37
N LEU A 124 -23.06 7.33 -20.28
CA LEU A 124 -23.77 6.05 -20.17
C LEU A 124 -24.83 5.87 -21.25
N LYS A 125 -25.55 6.92 -21.67
CA LYS A 125 -26.53 6.80 -22.77
C LYS A 125 -25.88 6.43 -24.11
N LYS A 126 -24.63 6.81 -24.35
CA LYS A 126 -23.89 6.54 -25.59
C LYS A 126 -23.14 5.20 -25.58
N LEU A 127 -23.00 4.58 -24.41
CA LEU A 127 -22.25 3.33 -24.27
C LEU A 127 -23.11 2.11 -24.59
N ASN A 128 -22.56 1.21 -25.41
CA ASN A 128 -23.12 -0.12 -25.63
C ASN A 128 -23.20 -0.90 -24.30
N PRO A 129 -24.15 -1.85 -24.16
CA PRO A 129 -24.31 -2.63 -22.94
C PRO A 129 -23.02 -3.31 -22.45
N GLU A 130 -22.16 -3.76 -23.35
CA GLU A 130 -20.87 -4.37 -23.02
C GLU A 130 -19.88 -3.37 -22.46
N ARG A 131 -19.79 -2.17 -23.04
CA ARG A 131 -18.96 -1.08 -22.51
C ARG A 131 -19.45 -0.61 -21.15
N LYS A 132 -20.75 -0.60 -20.89
CA LYS A 132 -21.31 -0.34 -19.55
C LYS A 132 -20.83 -1.37 -18.53
N ARG A 133 -20.93 -2.65 -18.89
CA ARG A 133 -20.45 -3.75 -18.03
C ARG A 133 -18.95 -3.61 -17.76
N PHE A 134 -18.16 -3.31 -18.79
CA PHE A 134 -16.73 -3.07 -18.64
C PHE A 134 -16.44 -1.87 -17.74
N LEU A 135 -17.17 -0.76 -17.87
CA LEU A 135 -17.06 0.39 -16.97
C LEU A 135 -17.35 0.00 -15.51
N TYR A 136 -18.37 -0.83 -15.26
CA TYR A 136 -18.65 -1.32 -13.91
C TYR A 136 -17.47 -2.09 -13.34
N LEU A 137 -16.83 -2.94 -14.16
CA LEU A 137 -15.63 -3.68 -13.76
C LEU A 137 -14.45 -2.74 -13.48
N VAL A 138 -14.23 -1.73 -14.33
CA VAL A 138 -13.17 -0.73 -14.13
C VAL A 138 -13.34 -0.02 -12.79
N ILE A 139 -14.55 0.45 -12.47
CA ILE A 139 -14.81 1.11 -11.19
C ILE A 139 -14.71 0.11 -10.03
N LYS A 140 -15.16 -1.14 -10.21
CA LYS A 140 -15.04 -2.22 -9.22
C LYS A 140 -13.58 -2.48 -8.83
N CYS A 141 -12.68 -2.30 -9.80
CA CYS A 141 -11.23 -2.49 -9.66
C CYS A 141 -10.49 -1.16 -9.46
N ALA A 142 -11.13 -0.13 -8.90
CA ALA A 142 -10.53 1.19 -8.75
C ALA A 142 -9.17 1.15 -8.03
N TRP A 143 -8.96 0.24 -7.08
CA TRP A 143 -7.72 0.14 -6.31
C TRP A 143 -6.61 -0.68 -6.98
N GLU A 144 -6.96 -1.45 -8.01
CA GLU A 144 -6.08 -2.36 -8.72
C GLU A 144 -5.58 -1.80 -10.07
N ILE A 145 -6.21 -0.73 -10.56
CA ILE A 145 -5.89 -0.12 -11.85
C ILE A 145 -4.80 0.96 -11.70
N ASP A 146 -3.73 0.83 -12.47
CA ASP A 146 -2.71 1.86 -12.65
C ASP A 146 -3.05 2.82 -13.80
N GLU A 147 -2.22 3.86 -13.99
CA GLU A 147 -2.46 4.88 -15.03
C GLU A 147 -2.40 4.30 -16.45
N GLU A 148 -1.55 3.30 -16.70
CA GLU A 148 -1.42 2.66 -18.01
C GLU A 148 -2.65 1.82 -18.37
N ILE A 149 -3.17 1.03 -17.42
CA ILE A 149 -4.41 0.27 -17.59
C ILE A 149 -5.57 1.23 -17.76
N LEU A 150 -5.60 2.33 -17.00
CA LEU A 150 -6.65 3.34 -17.09
C LEU A 150 -6.71 3.97 -18.50
N LYS A 151 -5.57 4.31 -19.09
CA LYS A 151 -5.46 4.82 -20.47
C LYS A 151 -6.07 3.84 -21.47
N LYS A 152 -5.71 2.55 -21.37
CA LYS A 152 -6.27 1.48 -22.22
C LYS A 152 -7.78 1.36 -22.03
N CYS A 153 -8.25 1.37 -20.79
CA CYS A 153 -9.68 1.34 -20.48
C CYS A 153 -10.41 2.55 -21.09
N SER A 154 -9.80 3.73 -21.07
CA SER A 154 -10.36 4.96 -21.66
C SER A 154 -10.55 4.82 -23.16
N SER A 155 -9.54 4.30 -23.88
CA SER A 155 -9.64 4.05 -25.32
C SER A 155 -10.72 3.02 -25.66
N THR A 156 -10.80 1.92 -24.90
CA THR A 156 -11.80 0.86 -25.12
C THR A 156 -13.22 1.33 -24.83
N LEU A 157 -13.40 2.18 -23.82
CA LEU A 157 -14.70 2.75 -23.47
C LEU A 157 -15.10 3.89 -24.43
N GLY A 158 -14.13 4.53 -25.09
CA GLY A 158 -14.37 5.75 -25.88
C GLY A 158 -14.73 6.93 -24.99
N MET A 159 -14.15 7.00 -23.79
CA MET A 159 -14.35 8.07 -22.82
C MET A 159 -13.09 8.95 -22.73
N PRO A 160 -13.20 10.23 -22.36
CA PRO A 160 -12.04 11.05 -22.04
C PRO A 160 -11.29 10.49 -20.82
N GLU A 161 -9.96 10.42 -20.91
CA GLU A 161 -9.11 9.84 -19.86
C GLU A 161 -9.28 10.55 -18.52
N GLN A 162 -9.27 11.89 -18.54
CA GLN A 162 -9.46 12.72 -17.34
C GLN A 162 -10.80 12.45 -16.65
N TYR A 163 -11.84 12.14 -17.44
CA TYR A 163 -13.16 11.85 -16.91
C TYR A 163 -13.19 10.47 -16.24
N LEU A 164 -12.61 9.45 -16.89
CA LEU A 164 -12.51 8.11 -16.30
C LEU A 164 -11.63 8.11 -15.04
N PHE A 165 -10.52 8.85 -15.07
CA PHE A 165 -9.65 9.08 -13.92
C PHE A 165 -10.42 9.69 -12.75
N SER A 166 -11.19 10.76 -13.01
CA SER A 166 -11.97 11.43 -11.96
C SER A 166 -13.01 10.50 -11.33
N LEU A 167 -13.64 9.61 -12.11
CA LEU A 167 -14.57 8.61 -11.59
C LEU A 167 -13.88 7.57 -10.71
N VAL A 168 -12.72 7.07 -11.13
CA VAL A 168 -11.91 6.10 -10.37
C VAL A 168 -11.41 6.72 -9.07
N GLU A 169 -10.91 7.96 -9.12
CA GLU A 169 -10.49 8.72 -7.94
C GLU A 169 -11.63 8.97 -6.97
N LEU A 170 -12.82 9.30 -7.46
CA LEU A 170 -14.00 9.45 -6.60
C LEU A 170 -14.37 8.13 -5.90
N ALA A 171 -14.28 7.00 -6.61
CA ALA A 171 -14.49 5.67 -6.03
C ALA A 171 -13.43 5.34 -4.96
N ARG A 172 -12.15 5.67 -5.20
CA ARG A 172 -11.06 5.50 -4.23
C ARG A 172 -11.32 6.32 -2.98
N ARG A 173 -11.59 7.62 -3.11
CA ARG A 173 -11.86 8.52 -1.96
C ARG A 173 -13.00 8.01 -1.08
N ARG A 174 -14.11 7.57 -1.69
CA ARG A 174 -15.25 7.01 -0.94
C ARG A 174 -14.97 5.67 -0.26
N THR A 175 -13.93 4.95 -0.68
CA THR A 175 -13.55 3.64 -0.13
C THR A 175 -12.22 3.64 0.60
N GLU A 176 -11.61 4.81 0.79
CA GLU A 176 -10.31 4.99 1.46
C GLU A 176 -10.33 4.45 2.89
N GLY A 177 -11.39 4.74 3.65
CA GLY A 177 -11.54 4.23 5.02
C GLY A 177 -11.55 2.70 5.07
N GLU A 178 -12.30 2.06 4.17
CA GLU A 178 -12.32 0.60 4.05
C GLU A 178 -10.96 0.06 3.58
N ARG A 179 -10.29 0.75 2.65
CA ARG A 179 -8.94 0.39 2.20
C ARG A 179 -7.95 0.41 3.35
N LYS A 180 -7.96 1.47 4.18
CA LYS A 180 -7.11 1.60 5.37
C LYS A 180 -7.37 0.46 6.35
N ARG A 181 -8.65 0.13 6.63
CA ARG A 181 -9.03 -1.02 7.47
C ARG A 181 -8.49 -2.34 6.93
N VAL A 182 -8.50 -2.52 5.61
CA VAL A 182 -7.93 -3.70 4.95
C VAL A 182 -6.41 -3.75 5.09
N CYS A 183 -5.72 -2.64 4.80
CA CYS A 183 -4.27 -2.56 4.97
C CYS A 183 -3.85 -2.82 6.41
N ALA A 184 -4.61 -2.30 7.39
CA ALA A 184 -4.37 -2.55 8.81
C ALA A 184 -4.57 -4.03 9.17
N LEU A 185 -5.59 -4.69 8.63
CA LEU A 185 -5.80 -6.11 8.83
C LEU A 185 -4.68 -6.97 8.22
N ASP A 186 -4.27 -6.65 6.99
CA ASP A 186 -3.17 -7.35 6.31
C ASP A 186 -1.85 -7.15 7.09
N SER A 187 -1.61 -5.94 7.62
CA SER A 187 -0.46 -5.66 8.49
C SER A 187 -0.52 -6.47 9.79
N LYS A 188 -1.68 -6.53 10.47
CA LYS A 188 -1.88 -7.36 11.67
C LYS A 188 -1.64 -8.84 11.38
N LEU A 189 -2.08 -9.33 10.23
CA LEU A 189 -1.87 -10.71 9.79
C LEU A 189 -0.38 -11.00 9.58
N ASN A 190 0.33 -10.10 8.88
CA ASN A 190 1.78 -10.22 8.66
C ASN A 190 2.55 -10.24 9.98
N SER A 191 2.28 -9.31 10.89
CA SER A 191 2.93 -9.25 12.21
C SER A 191 2.65 -10.51 13.04
N THR A 192 1.42 -11.03 12.98
CA THR A 192 1.06 -12.27 13.68
C THR A 192 1.80 -13.47 13.08
N TRP A 193 1.94 -13.53 11.75
CA TRP A 193 2.69 -14.60 11.07
C TRP A 193 4.18 -14.58 11.44
N ILE A 194 4.80 -13.39 11.48
CA ILE A 194 6.21 -13.26 11.90
C ILE A 194 6.37 -13.73 13.35
N ARG A 195 5.48 -13.31 14.27
CA ARG A 195 5.48 -13.77 15.66
C ARG A 195 5.38 -15.28 15.75
N LEU A 196 4.48 -15.88 14.98
CA LEU A 196 4.32 -17.34 14.92
C LEU A 196 5.64 -18.02 14.52
N ARG A 197 6.34 -17.51 13.51
CA ARG A 197 7.66 -18.03 13.09
C ARG A 197 8.74 -17.88 14.15
N VAL A 198 8.78 -16.74 14.84
CA VAL A 198 9.73 -16.52 15.95
C VAL A 198 9.47 -17.49 17.10
N LEU A 199 8.19 -17.72 17.45
CA LEU A 199 7.83 -18.67 18.50
C LEU A 199 8.16 -20.12 18.11
N GLU A 200 7.98 -20.49 16.84
CA GLU A 200 8.38 -21.81 16.30
C GLU A 200 9.89 -22.03 16.46
N LEU A 201 10.70 -21.08 15.98
CA LEU A 201 12.16 -21.14 16.13
C LEU A 201 12.59 -21.18 17.61
N ARG A 202 11.94 -20.38 18.47
CA ARG A 202 12.25 -20.37 19.90
C ARG A 202 11.96 -21.73 20.52
N LEU A 203 10.83 -22.35 20.21
CA LEU A 203 10.47 -23.67 20.72
C LEU A 203 11.50 -24.74 20.33
N GLU A 204 12.02 -24.67 19.10
CA GLU A 204 13.08 -25.56 18.61
C GLU A 204 14.41 -25.34 19.34
N SER A 205 14.77 -24.07 19.59
CA SER A 205 16.03 -23.69 20.25
C SER A 205 16.05 -23.78 21.78
N SER A 206 14.87 -23.82 22.42
CA SER A 206 14.77 -23.89 23.89
C SER A 206 15.36 -25.20 24.40
N LEU A 207 16.13 -25.15 25.48
CA LEU A 207 16.72 -26.33 26.12
C LEU A 207 15.99 -26.74 27.41
N LEU A 208 15.38 -25.76 28.08
CA LEU A 208 14.68 -25.98 29.35
C LEU A 208 13.21 -26.41 29.12
N PRO A 209 12.73 -27.46 29.82
CA PRO A 209 11.37 -27.98 29.63
C PRO A 209 10.28 -26.96 30.02
N ASN A 210 10.48 -26.20 31.10
CA ASN A 210 9.52 -25.17 31.53
C ASN A 210 9.36 -24.05 30.49
N GLU A 211 10.47 -23.63 29.87
CA GLU A 211 10.44 -22.61 28.82
C GLU A 211 9.79 -23.13 27.55
N LYS A 212 10.04 -24.40 27.19
CA LYS A 212 9.36 -25.06 26.06
C LYS A 212 7.86 -25.04 26.23
N GLU A 213 7.34 -25.38 27.42
CA GLU A 213 5.91 -25.34 27.67
C GLU A 213 5.31 -23.92 27.55
N CYS A 214 5.97 -22.91 28.13
CA CYS A 214 5.52 -21.52 28.04
C CYS A 214 5.48 -21.02 26.58
N VAL A 215 6.52 -21.34 25.80
CA VAL A 215 6.59 -20.98 24.38
C VAL A 215 5.53 -21.74 23.59
N ALA A 216 5.33 -23.04 23.84
CA ALA A 216 4.32 -23.85 23.16
C ALA A 216 2.89 -23.32 23.39
N ARG A 217 2.54 -22.95 24.64
CA ARG A 217 1.24 -22.33 24.96
C ARG A 217 1.04 -20.99 24.24
N SER A 218 2.09 -20.17 24.17
CA SER A 218 2.05 -18.88 23.47
C SER A 218 1.95 -19.03 21.96
N LEU A 219 2.61 -20.04 21.40
CA LEU A 219 2.57 -20.40 19.99
C LEU A 219 1.17 -20.87 19.58
N GLU A 220 0.53 -21.72 20.39
CA GLU A 220 -0.84 -22.18 20.11
C GLU A 220 -1.85 -21.03 20.12
N ARG A 221 -1.76 -20.13 21.10
CA ARG A 221 -2.59 -18.90 21.13
C ARG A 221 -2.35 -18.01 19.91
N CYS A 222 -1.10 -17.86 19.49
CA CYS A 222 -0.74 -17.09 18.30
C CYS A 222 -1.32 -17.73 17.02
N ARG A 223 -1.26 -19.06 16.90
CA ARG A 223 -1.89 -19.83 15.82
C ARG A 223 -3.40 -19.59 15.75
N GLN A 224 -4.09 -19.69 16.88
CA GLN A 224 -5.54 -19.44 16.94
C GLN A 224 -5.89 -18.01 16.53
N ARG A 225 -5.12 -17.01 16.98
CA ARG A 225 -5.29 -15.61 16.57
C ARG A 225 -5.07 -15.43 15.07
N TYR A 226 -4.04 -16.06 14.52
CA TYR A 226 -3.74 -16.02 13.08
C TYR A 226 -4.88 -16.61 12.24
N VAL A 227 -5.42 -17.76 12.64
CA VAL A 227 -6.56 -18.40 11.98
C VAL A 227 -7.80 -17.50 12.01
N ARG A 228 -8.13 -16.89 13.16
CA ARG A 228 -9.25 -15.93 13.26
C ARG A 228 -9.08 -14.74 12.33
N LEU A 229 -7.86 -14.20 12.20
CA LEU A 229 -7.56 -13.10 11.27
C LEU A 229 -7.69 -13.54 9.80
N LEU A 230 -7.25 -14.76 9.45
CA LEU A 230 -7.45 -15.33 8.12
C LEU A 230 -8.92 -15.50 7.79
N GLU A 231 -9.75 -15.97 8.72
CA GLU A 231 -11.20 -16.08 8.53
C GLU A 231 -11.83 -14.70 8.30
N LYS A 232 -11.42 -13.70 9.10
CA LYS A 232 -11.88 -12.31 8.93
C LYS A 232 -11.49 -11.77 7.54
N ARG A 233 -10.28 -12.07 7.05
CA ARG A 233 -9.84 -11.73 5.70
C ARG A 233 -10.67 -12.42 4.63
N ARG A 234 -10.96 -13.72 4.79
CA ARG A 234 -11.72 -14.53 3.83
C ARG A 234 -13.17 -14.05 3.65
N ARG A 235 -13.81 -13.59 4.73
CA ARG A 235 -15.19 -13.07 4.70
C ARG A 235 -15.31 -11.66 4.09
N ARG A 236 -14.19 -11.06 3.70
CA ARG A 236 -14.15 -9.70 3.17
C ARG A 236 -14.79 -9.62 1.79
N ARG A 237 -15.59 -8.58 1.58
CA ARG A 237 -16.15 -8.22 0.26
C ARG A 237 -15.14 -7.38 -0.53
N SER A 238 -15.40 -7.20 -1.82
CA SER A 238 -14.63 -6.23 -2.63
C SER A 238 -14.76 -4.82 -2.04
N LEU A 239 -13.66 -4.04 -2.10
CA LEU A 239 -13.57 -2.69 -1.53
C LEU A 239 -14.63 -1.75 -2.10
N VAL A 240 -14.81 -1.77 -3.41
CA VAL A 240 -15.85 -1.02 -4.10
C VAL A 240 -17.11 -1.87 -4.12
N SER A 241 -18.18 -1.44 -3.43
CA SER A 241 -19.45 -2.16 -3.43
C SER A 241 -20.22 -1.92 -4.74
N ASN A 242 -21.13 -2.83 -5.11
CA ASN A 242 -21.97 -2.62 -6.31
C ASN A 242 -22.97 -1.47 -6.10
N GLU A 243 -23.31 -1.19 -4.84
CA GLU A 243 -24.13 -0.07 -4.42
C GLU A 243 -23.42 1.27 -4.64
N LEU A 244 -22.13 1.33 -4.31
CA LEU A 244 -21.32 2.50 -4.61
C LEU A 244 -21.23 2.76 -6.12
N ILE A 245 -21.07 1.72 -6.95
CA ILE A 245 -21.07 1.87 -8.42
C ILE A 245 -22.42 2.40 -8.91
N SER A 246 -23.52 1.87 -8.36
CA SER A 246 -24.89 2.31 -8.64
C SER A 246 -25.07 3.81 -8.34
N GLU A 247 -24.61 4.26 -7.19
CA GLU A 247 -24.64 5.67 -6.78
C GLU A 247 -23.76 6.56 -7.68
N LEU A 248 -22.51 6.16 -7.91
CA LEU A 248 -21.54 6.93 -8.70
C LEU A 248 -22.01 7.14 -10.14
N LEU A 249 -22.68 6.15 -10.72
CA LEU A 249 -23.13 6.18 -12.11
C LEU A 249 -24.61 6.59 -12.26
N GLY A 250 -25.38 6.62 -11.17
CA GLY A 250 -26.83 6.84 -11.21
C GLY A 250 -27.58 5.72 -11.94
N VAL A 251 -27.11 4.48 -11.86
CA VAL A 251 -27.69 3.31 -12.53
C VAL A 251 -28.25 2.36 -11.47
N PRO A 252 -29.40 1.68 -11.68
CA PRO A 252 -29.93 0.74 -10.69
C PRO A 252 -28.91 -0.35 -10.31
N LYS A 253 -28.80 -0.64 -9.00
CA LYS A 253 -27.95 -1.70 -8.45
C LYS A 253 -28.13 -3.05 -9.16
N GLY A 254 -29.38 -3.44 -9.46
CA GLY A 254 -29.68 -4.67 -10.20
C GLY A 254 -29.06 -4.71 -11.62
N SER A 255 -28.89 -3.56 -12.27
CA SER A 255 -28.18 -3.49 -13.57
C SER A 255 -26.67 -3.63 -13.43
N VAL A 256 -26.09 -3.15 -12.32
CA VAL A 256 -24.68 -3.35 -11.99
C VAL A 256 -24.43 -4.84 -11.67
N ASP A 257 -25.27 -5.43 -10.83
CA ASP A 257 -25.17 -6.83 -10.42
C ASP A 257 -25.28 -7.78 -11.61
N SER A 258 -26.33 -7.62 -12.43
CA SER A 258 -26.51 -8.40 -13.66
C SER A 258 -25.37 -8.17 -14.64
N GLY A 259 -24.92 -6.93 -14.81
CA GLY A 259 -23.82 -6.59 -15.71
C GLY A 259 -22.51 -7.31 -15.36
N LEU A 260 -22.12 -7.29 -14.08
CA LEU A 260 -20.93 -7.99 -13.58
C LEU A 260 -21.10 -9.51 -13.61
N TYR A 261 -22.31 -10.01 -13.33
CA TYR A 261 -22.64 -11.44 -13.42
C TYR A 261 -22.45 -11.97 -14.85
N TYR A 262 -22.96 -11.27 -15.86
CA TYR A 262 -22.79 -11.68 -17.26
C TYR A 262 -21.32 -11.62 -17.72
N LEU A 263 -20.55 -10.63 -17.24
CA LEU A 263 -19.11 -10.58 -17.49
C LEU A 263 -18.40 -11.83 -16.96
N ARG A 264 -18.66 -12.18 -15.69
CA ARG A 264 -18.10 -13.37 -15.06
C ARG A 264 -18.51 -14.66 -15.79
N LYS A 265 -19.80 -14.81 -16.08
CA LYS A 265 -20.33 -15.98 -16.79
C LYS A 265 -19.71 -16.14 -18.19
N ASN A 266 -19.46 -15.05 -18.90
CA ASN A 266 -18.83 -15.10 -20.23
C ASN A 266 -17.36 -15.50 -20.15
N LEU A 267 -16.65 -15.11 -19.08
CA LEU A 267 -15.28 -15.59 -18.81
C LEU A 267 -15.26 -17.09 -18.50
N ASP A 268 -16.13 -17.53 -17.58
CA ASP A 268 -16.17 -18.93 -17.11
C ASP A 268 -16.61 -19.92 -18.20
N SER A 269 -17.42 -19.47 -19.16
CA SER A 269 -17.90 -20.29 -20.29
C SER A 269 -16.90 -20.40 -21.45
N GLY A 270 -15.70 -19.82 -21.34
CA GLY A 270 -14.68 -19.86 -22.39
C GLY A 270 -15.10 -19.16 -23.69
N ARG A 271 -16.27 -18.50 -23.71
CA ARG A 271 -16.66 -17.61 -24.79
C ARG A 271 -15.60 -16.53 -24.83
N ALA A 272 -14.83 -16.50 -25.90
CA ALA A 272 -13.83 -15.47 -26.08
C ALA A 272 -14.46 -14.11 -25.80
N LEU A 273 -13.77 -13.28 -25.03
CA LEU A 273 -13.97 -11.84 -24.99
C LEU A 273 -13.74 -11.21 -26.40
N ALA A 274 -13.91 -11.95 -27.51
CA ALA A 274 -13.80 -11.48 -28.89
C ALA A 274 -14.66 -10.25 -29.13
N VAL A 275 -15.79 -10.18 -28.43
CA VAL A 275 -16.66 -9.00 -28.42
C VAL A 275 -15.96 -7.79 -27.78
N TYR A 276 -15.18 -7.98 -26.71
CA TYR A 276 -14.38 -6.93 -26.06
C TYR A 276 -13.03 -6.67 -26.76
N ARG A 277 -12.43 -7.66 -27.45
CA ARG A 277 -11.27 -7.46 -28.34
C ARG A 277 -11.61 -6.56 -29.53
N LYS A 278 -12.88 -6.49 -29.93
CA LYS A 278 -13.38 -5.56 -30.96
C LYS A 278 -13.60 -4.13 -30.43
N LEU A 279 -13.49 -3.90 -29.12
CA LEU A 279 -13.71 -2.58 -28.53
C LEU A 279 -12.43 -1.72 -28.50
N GLY A 280 -11.26 -2.29 -28.84
CA GLY A 280 -9.96 -1.61 -28.88
C GLY A 280 -8.84 -2.59 -28.63
#